data_AF-A0A2G1ZZN7-F1
#
_entry.id   AF-A0A2G1ZZN7-F1
#
_cell.length_a   1.000
_cell.length_b   1.000
_cell.length_c   1.000
_cell.angle_alpha   90.00
_cell.angle_beta   90.00
_cell.angle_gamma   90.00
#
_symmetry.space_group_name_H-M   'P 1'
#
loop_
_entity.id
_entity.type
_entity.pdbx_description
1 polymer ?
#
loop_
_entity_poly.entity_id
_entity_poly.type
_entity_poly.pdbx_seq_one_letter_code
_entity_poly.pdbx_strand_id
1 'polypeptide(L)'
;MTNGEPTPFGDPVTRKGEAAAASEVLAPEGAPPIKRLLLDIKNREVMHTIENRHKFAAVYRAHQADIIFTPFFEDAHPDHIAVTKIAEDARFDAKLTKLDLPDPVDAWTGEAMPIGEPKYAKWFFYYYATHLRWVANPNFVVDVTGYEQTKIDSINAYHTQFVLPEKNRKVVDWVRASLTYMGSRIGTESGEGFYTREPIGLTGFNSLA
;
A
#
# COMPACT_ATOMS: atom_id res chain seq x y z
N MET A 1 1.90 1.90 8.55
CA MET A 1 2.63 3.14 8.94
C MET A 1 2.03 3.73 10.19
N THR A 2 0.85 4.33 10.08
CA THR A 2 0.08 4.90 11.19
C THR A 2 -1.16 4.05 11.44
N ASN A 3 -1.82 4.26 12.57
CA ASN A 3 -3.14 3.69 12.85
C ASN A 3 -4.28 4.53 12.23
N GLY A 4 -3.98 5.52 11.40
CA GLY A 4 -4.97 6.37 10.72
C GLY A 4 -5.75 7.35 11.61
N GLU A 5 -5.64 7.28 12.94
CA GLU A 5 -6.41 8.12 13.86
C GLU A 5 -5.62 9.37 14.32
N PRO A 6 -6.29 10.51 14.55
CA PRO A 6 -7.75 10.68 14.61
C PRO A 6 -8.41 10.90 13.24
N THR A 7 -9.64 10.42 13.10
CA THR A 7 -10.58 10.71 12.00
C THR A 7 -11.94 11.16 12.55
N PRO A 8 -12.85 11.72 11.72
CA PRO A 8 -14.16 12.17 12.21
C PRO A 8 -15.05 11.04 12.79
N PHE A 9 -14.82 9.79 12.38
CA PHE A 9 -15.57 8.62 12.84
C PHE A 9 -14.62 7.46 13.09
N GLY A 10 -14.83 6.73 14.19
CA GLY A 10 -13.97 5.63 14.60
C GLY A 10 -12.96 6.02 15.68
N ASP A 11 -12.15 5.05 16.05
CA ASP A 11 -11.09 5.14 17.04
C ASP A 11 -10.01 4.07 16.72
N PRO A 12 -8.86 4.04 17.42
CA PRO A 12 -7.79 3.10 17.08
C PRO A 12 -8.20 1.62 17.17
N VAL A 13 -9.14 1.28 18.07
CA VAL A 13 -9.64 -0.09 18.25
C VAL A 13 -10.51 -0.48 17.06
N THR A 14 -11.44 0.40 16.68
CA THR A 14 -12.31 0.25 15.52
C THR A 14 -11.49 0.15 14.25
N ARG A 15 -10.48 1.03 14.08
CA ARG A 15 -9.58 0.97 12.91
C ARG A 15 -8.87 -0.37 12.81
N LYS A 16 -8.35 -0.89 13.93
CA LYS A 16 -7.70 -2.20 13.95
C LYS A 16 -8.64 -3.30 13.46
N GLY A 17 -9.90 -3.30 13.90
CA GLY A 17 -10.91 -4.25 13.45
C GLY A 17 -11.23 -4.14 11.96
N GLU A 18 -11.47 -2.93 11.46
CA GLU A 18 -11.72 -2.69 10.04
C GLU A 18 -10.54 -3.07 9.14
N ALA A 19 -9.31 -2.77 9.61
CA ALA A 19 -8.09 -3.14 8.94
C ALA A 19 -7.92 -4.67 8.83
N ALA A 20 -8.31 -5.41 9.87
CA ALA A 20 -8.30 -6.87 9.88
C ALA A 20 -9.36 -7.43 8.92
N ALA A 21 -10.59 -6.92 8.97
CA ALA A 21 -11.67 -7.34 8.05
C ALA A 21 -11.30 -7.10 6.58
N ALA A 22 -10.67 -5.96 6.25
CA ALA A 22 -10.17 -5.71 4.91
C ALA A 22 -9.09 -6.72 4.48
N SER A 23 -8.20 -7.10 5.39
CA SER A 23 -7.16 -8.11 5.13
C SER A 23 -7.73 -9.51 4.93
N GLU A 24 -8.81 -9.87 5.61
CA GLU A 24 -9.54 -11.14 5.40
C GLU A 24 -10.20 -11.17 4.02
N VAL A 25 -10.86 -10.09 3.61
CA VAL A 25 -11.49 -9.98 2.28
C VAL A 25 -10.44 -10.11 1.17
N LEU A 26 -9.27 -9.49 1.32
CA LEU A 26 -8.21 -9.50 0.31
C LEU A 26 -7.44 -10.83 0.24
N ALA A 27 -7.53 -11.68 1.26
CA ALA A 27 -6.82 -12.95 1.27
C ALA A 27 -7.45 -13.91 0.23
N PRO A 28 -6.68 -14.43 -0.74
CA PRO A 28 -7.21 -15.40 -1.68
C PRO A 28 -7.70 -16.67 -0.96
N GLU A 29 -8.72 -17.31 -1.49
CA GLU A 29 -9.23 -18.56 -0.94
C GLU A 29 -8.11 -19.63 -0.90
N GLY A 30 -7.87 -20.20 0.29
CA GLY A 30 -6.81 -21.19 0.51
C GLY A 30 -5.38 -20.63 0.58
N ALA A 31 -5.17 -19.32 0.45
CA ALA A 31 -3.86 -18.69 0.66
C ALA A 31 -3.60 -18.43 2.17
N PRO A 32 -2.32 -18.32 2.57
CA PRO A 32 -1.98 -17.84 3.92
C PRO A 32 -2.60 -16.46 4.20
N PRO A 33 -2.97 -16.17 5.45
CA PRO A 33 -3.53 -14.87 5.81
C PRO A 33 -2.53 -13.75 5.51
N ILE A 34 -3.05 -12.60 5.07
CA ILE A 34 -2.25 -11.40 4.86
C ILE A 34 -1.64 -10.97 6.20
N LYS A 35 -0.31 -10.97 6.27
CA LYS A 35 0.41 -10.41 7.42
C LYS A 35 0.36 -8.89 7.34
N ARG A 36 -0.08 -8.26 8.42
CA ARG A 36 -0.14 -6.81 8.56
C ARG A 36 0.61 -6.38 9.81
N LEU A 37 1.38 -5.30 9.68
CA LEU A 37 2.17 -4.74 10.78
C LEU A 37 1.92 -3.23 10.90
N LEU A 38 1.67 -2.76 12.12
CA LEU A 38 1.60 -1.34 12.45
C LEU A 38 2.92 -0.87 13.07
N LEU A 39 3.59 0.09 12.43
CA LEU A 39 4.79 0.77 12.94
C LEU A 39 4.52 1.90 13.94
N ASP A 40 3.25 2.24 14.13
CA ASP A 40 2.76 3.26 15.07
C ASP A 40 3.44 4.63 14.96
N ILE A 41 3.69 5.05 13.72
CA ILE A 41 4.05 6.44 13.46
C ILE A 41 2.79 7.28 13.67
N LYS A 42 2.94 8.42 14.35
CA LYS A 42 1.82 9.30 14.66
C LYS A 42 1.19 9.87 13.38
N ASN A 43 -0.11 9.65 13.23
CA ASN A 43 -0.89 10.15 12.11
C ASN A 43 -0.87 11.68 12.03
N ARG A 44 -0.89 12.24 10.81
CA ARG A 44 -0.77 13.69 10.51
C ARG A 44 0.58 14.31 10.88
N GLU A 45 1.51 13.51 11.36
CA GLU A 45 2.85 13.91 11.81
C GLU A 45 3.92 12.98 11.23
N VAL A 46 3.62 12.30 10.11
CA VAL A 46 4.58 11.38 9.50
C VAL A 46 5.72 12.20 8.90
N MET A 47 6.93 11.98 9.41
CA MET A 47 8.14 12.64 8.95
C MET A 47 9.14 11.62 8.45
N HIS A 48 9.84 11.97 7.37
CA HIS A 48 10.97 11.22 6.87
C HIS A 48 12.22 11.43 7.75
N THR A 49 12.24 10.75 8.89
CA THR A 49 13.37 10.70 9.81
C THR A 49 14.19 9.42 9.59
N ILE A 50 15.46 9.42 10.02
CA ILE A 50 16.31 8.21 10.00
C ILE A 50 15.64 7.09 10.81
N GLU A 51 15.03 7.41 11.96
CA GLU A 51 14.32 6.44 12.79
C GLU A 51 13.18 5.76 12.02
N ASN A 52 12.28 6.53 11.39
CA ASN A 52 11.15 5.99 10.65
C ASN A 52 11.60 5.21 9.40
N ARG A 53 12.68 5.67 8.76
CA ARG A 53 13.31 4.95 7.64
C ARG A 53 13.88 3.60 8.08
N HIS A 54 14.59 3.56 9.21
CA HIS A 54 15.14 2.32 9.76
C HIS A 54 14.04 1.35 10.20
N LYS A 55 12.95 1.84 10.83
CA LYS A 55 11.77 1.02 11.13
C LYS A 55 11.22 0.32 9.87
N PHE A 56 11.14 1.05 8.75
CA PHE A 56 10.66 0.47 7.49
C PHE A 56 11.68 -0.49 6.85
N ALA A 57 12.98 -0.17 6.93
CA ALA A 57 14.05 -1.05 6.45
C ALA A 57 14.07 -2.39 7.20
N ALA A 58 13.79 -2.36 8.51
CA ALA A 58 13.60 -3.57 9.33
C ALA A 58 12.43 -4.42 8.81
N VAL A 59 11.29 -3.80 8.47
CA VAL A 59 10.15 -4.50 7.87
C VAL A 59 10.52 -5.14 6.53
N TYR A 60 11.29 -4.46 5.67
CA TYR A 60 11.76 -5.05 4.42
C TYR A 60 12.62 -6.29 4.63
N ARG A 61 13.54 -6.25 5.60
CA ARG A 61 14.36 -7.42 5.95
C ARG A 61 13.51 -8.53 6.57
N ALA A 62 12.64 -8.24 7.51
CA ALA A 62 11.81 -9.26 8.14
C ALA A 62 10.84 -9.93 7.14
N HIS A 63 10.27 -9.17 6.21
CA HIS A 63 9.36 -9.70 5.18
C HIS A 63 10.09 -10.37 4.01
N GLN A 64 11.37 -10.03 3.77
CA GLN A 64 12.12 -10.44 2.57
C GLN A 64 11.37 -10.10 1.27
N ALA A 65 10.78 -8.91 1.17
CA ALA A 65 9.98 -8.50 0.01
C ALA A 65 10.80 -8.38 -1.29
N ASP A 66 10.26 -8.87 -2.41
CA ASP A 66 10.81 -8.66 -3.76
C ASP A 66 10.17 -7.47 -4.48
N ILE A 67 8.93 -7.14 -4.14
CA ILE A 67 8.14 -6.07 -4.76
C ILE A 67 7.60 -5.18 -3.65
N ILE A 68 7.74 -3.88 -3.82
CA ILE A 68 7.22 -2.87 -2.91
C ILE A 68 6.17 -2.03 -3.65
N PHE A 69 5.08 -1.73 -2.96
CA PHE A 69 4.05 -0.79 -3.41
C PHE A 69 3.93 0.36 -2.41
N THR A 70 3.85 1.59 -2.90
CA THR A 70 3.72 2.80 -2.06
C THR A 70 2.82 3.85 -2.74
N PRO A 71 2.24 4.83 -2.02
CA PRO A 71 1.49 5.90 -2.66
C PRO A 71 2.32 6.66 -3.70
N PHE A 72 1.66 7.16 -4.74
CA PHE A 72 2.28 8.04 -5.72
C PHE A 72 2.91 9.27 -5.03
N PHE A 73 4.14 9.62 -5.43
CA PHE A 73 4.96 10.61 -4.73
C PHE A 73 4.47 12.05 -4.86
N GLU A 74 3.57 12.34 -5.80
CA GLU A 74 2.87 13.63 -5.92
C GLU A 74 1.45 13.51 -5.34
N ASP A 75 1.23 14.21 -4.23
CA ASP A 75 -0.04 14.24 -3.52
C ASP A 75 -0.21 15.58 -2.80
N ALA A 76 -1.44 15.95 -2.45
CA ALA A 76 -1.70 17.01 -1.48
C ALA A 76 -1.62 16.52 -0.03
N HIS A 77 -1.67 15.20 0.21
CA HIS A 77 -1.57 14.63 1.54
C HIS A 77 -0.11 14.48 2.00
N PRO A 78 0.36 15.24 3.01
CA PRO A 78 1.77 15.23 3.43
C PRO A 78 2.23 13.88 3.96
N ASP A 79 1.39 13.15 4.70
CA ASP A 79 1.79 11.81 5.16
C ASP A 79 2.01 10.84 3.99
N HIS A 80 1.25 10.93 2.89
CA HIS A 80 1.50 10.07 1.72
C HIS A 80 2.89 10.36 1.15
N ILE A 81 3.25 11.63 0.96
CA ILE A 81 4.58 12.04 0.49
C ILE A 81 5.67 11.53 1.44
N ALA A 82 5.49 11.70 2.75
CA ALA A 82 6.47 11.28 3.75
C ALA A 82 6.63 9.76 3.78
N VAL A 83 5.53 8.99 3.75
CA VAL A 83 5.53 7.53 3.67
C VAL A 83 6.24 7.06 2.40
N THR A 84 5.94 7.67 1.26
CA THR A 84 6.59 7.33 -0.01
C THR A 84 8.09 7.54 0.07
N LYS A 85 8.54 8.68 0.61
CA LYS A 85 9.97 8.95 0.78
C LYS A 85 10.65 8.01 1.77
N ILE A 86 9.99 7.70 2.88
CA ILE A 86 10.45 6.69 3.86
C ILE A 86 10.65 5.34 3.16
N ALA A 87 9.65 4.87 2.41
CA ALA A 87 9.68 3.58 1.74
C ALA A 87 10.79 3.51 0.67
N GLU A 88 10.97 4.57 -0.12
CA GLU A 88 12.04 4.68 -1.13
C GLU A 88 13.42 4.55 -0.48
N ASP A 89 13.72 5.39 0.51
CA ASP A 89 15.06 5.44 1.10
C ASP A 89 15.33 4.21 1.98
N ALA A 90 14.31 3.67 2.65
CA ALA A 90 14.41 2.42 3.40
C ALA A 90 14.76 1.22 2.51
N ARG A 91 14.40 1.24 1.21
CA ARG A 91 14.72 0.13 0.29
C ARG A 91 16.23 0.03 0.13
N PHE A 92 16.89 1.18 0.08
CA PHE A 92 18.35 1.25 0.05
C PHE A 92 18.95 0.83 1.39
N ASP A 93 18.47 1.36 2.50
CA ASP A 93 19.00 1.03 3.83
C ASP A 93 18.87 -0.47 4.17
N ALA A 94 17.81 -1.11 3.71
CA ALA A 94 17.59 -2.54 3.92
C ALA A 94 18.72 -3.42 3.34
N LYS A 95 19.48 -2.98 2.34
CA LYS A 95 20.62 -3.74 1.79
C LYS A 95 21.95 -3.51 2.53
N LEU A 96 22.03 -2.53 3.42
CA LEU A 96 23.28 -2.14 4.07
C LEU A 96 23.73 -3.19 5.09
N THR A 97 24.77 -3.95 4.77
CA THR A 97 25.26 -5.08 5.59
C THR A 97 25.82 -4.68 6.97
N LYS A 98 26.15 -3.40 7.18
CA LYS A 98 26.64 -2.86 8.46
C LYS A 98 25.62 -1.98 9.20
N LEU A 99 24.36 -2.01 8.77
CA LEU A 99 23.28 -1.33 9.46
C LEU A 99 22.58 -2.31 10.39
N ASP A 100 22.70 -2.06 11.69
CA ASP A 100 21.99 -2.79 12.72
C ASP A 100 20.54 -2.30 12.80
N LEU A 101 19.60 -3.24 12.73
CA LEU A 101 18.17 -2.99 12.70
C LEU A 101 17.49 -3.99 13.65
N PRO A 102 16.64 -3.53 14.58
CA PRO A 102 15.92 -4.43 15.46
C PRO A 102 14.80 -5.16 14.69
N ASP A 103 14.33 -6.26 15.28
CA ASP A 103 13.09 -6.90 14.84
C ASP A 103 11.94 -5.88 14.85
N PRO A 104 11.22 -5.68 13.74
CA PRO A 104 10.03 -4.83 13.75
C PRO A 104 8.93 -5.49 14.60
N VAL A 105 8.33 -4.69 15.46
CA VAL A 105 7.23 -5.10 16.36
C VAL A 105 5.94 -4.46 15.87
N ASP A 106 4.89 -5.27 15.73
CA ASP A 106 3.56 -4.77 15.42
C ASP A 106 2.95 -4.11 16.66
N ALA A 107 2.69 -2.81 16.60
CA ALA A 107 2.10 -2.08 17.71
C ALA A 107 0.66 -2.48 18.03
N TRP A 108 -0.04 -3.17 17.12
CA TRP A 108 -1.37 -3.69 17.40
C TRP A 108 -1.37 -4.98 18.22
N THR A 109 -0.37 -5.84 18.06
CA THR A 109 -0.34 -7.19 18.65
C THR A 109 0.79 -7.37 19.66
N GLY A 110 1.84 -6.56 19.59
CA GLY A 110 3.09 -6.73 20.30
C GLY A 110 3.99 -7.82 19.71
N GLU A 111 3.59 -8.45 18.60
CA GLU A 111 4.36 -9.51 17.97
C GLU A 111 5.56 -8.95 17.20
N ALA A 112 6.73 -9.53 17.46
CA ALA A 112 7.94 -9.24 16.70
C ALA A 112 8.00 -10.11 15.44
N MET A 113 8.42 -9.52 14.32
CA MET A 113 8.81 -10.30 13.14
C MET A 113 10.34 -10.45 13.14
N PRO A 114 10.89 -11.69 13.15
CA PRO A 114 12.32 -11.90 13.10
C PRO A 114 12.95 -11.23 11.87
N ILE A 115 14.01 -10.47 12.08
CA ILE A 115 14.70 -9.78 10.99
C ILE A 115 15.39 -10.80 10.07
N GLY A 116 15.22 -10.58 8.76
CA GLY A 116 15.90 -11.37 7.74
C GLY A 116 17.22 -10.75 7.27
N GLU A 117 17.86 -11.41 6.31
CA GLU A 117 19.11 -10.94 5.71
C GLU A 117 18.97 -9.59 4.99
N PRO A 118 20.06 -8.81 4.86
CA PRO A 118 20.06 -7.60 4.05
C PRO A 118 19.56 -7.86 2.63
N LYS A 119 18.52 -7.13 2.20
CA LYS A 119 17.87 -7.31 0.91
C LYS A 119 17.61 -5.96 0.25
N TYR A 120 17.89 -5.89 -1.05
CA TYR A 120 17.40 -4.82 -1.91
C TYR A 120 16.24 -5.37 -2.71
N ALA A 121 15.01 -4.95 -2.40
CA ALA A 121 13.82 -5.40 -3.14
C ALA A 121 13.99 -5.10 -4.63
N LYS A 122 13.61 -6.06 -5.47
CA LYS A 122 13.84 -6.01 -6.91
C LYS A 122 13.00 -4.91 -7.58
N TRP A 123 11.74 -4.79 -7.19
CA TRP A 123 10.78 -3.87 -7.82
C TRP A 123 10.19 -2.88 -6.82
N PHE A 124 9.91 -1.67 -7.30
CA PHE A 124 9.30 -0.61 -6.50
C PHE A 124 8.27 0.15 -7.34
N PHE A 125 7.00 0.00 -6.97
CA PHE A 125 5.86 0.49 -7.73
C PHE A 125 5.05 1.49 -6.91
N TYR A 126 4.41 2.41 -7.62
CA TYR A 126 3.58 3.44 -7.03
C TYR A 126 2.12 3.24 -7.44
N TYR A 127 1.21 3.27 -6.46
CA TYR A 127 -0.23 3.23 -6.68
C TYR A 127 -0.87 4.61 -6.48
N TYR A 128 -2.02 4.81 -7.11
CA TYR A 128 -2.71 6.10 -7.08
C TYR A 128 -3.75 6.14 -5.96
N ALA A 129 -3.45 6.90 -4.90
CA ALA A 129 -4.36 7.27 -3.81
C ALA A 129 -4.27 8.78 -3.54
N THR A 130 -4.22 9.57 -4.62
CA THR A 130 -3.88 11.00 -4.61
C THR A 130 -5.09 11.90 -4.37
N HIS A 131 -4.86 13.01 -3.66
CA HIS A 131 -5.85 14.06 -3.40
C HIS A 131 -5.79 15.19 -4.44
N LEU A 132 -4.96 15.04 -5.47
CA LEU A 132 -4.84 15.97 -6.58
C LEU A 132 -5.90 15.68 -7.66
N ARG A 133 -6.28 16.71 -8.42
CA ARG A 133 -7.31 16.63 -9.47
C ARG A 133 -6.75 16.38 -10.87
N TRP A 134 -5.48 16.01 -10.95
CA TRP A 134 -4.81 15.65 -12.18
C TRP A 134 -5.23 14.26 -12.67
N VAL A 135 -4.98 14.00 -13.95
CA VAL A 135 -5.23 12.70 -14.56
C VAL A 135 -4.01 11.82 -14.33
N ALA A 136 -4.21 10.66 -13.71
CA ALA A 136 -3.15 9.69 -13.49
C ALA A 136 -2.53 9.22 -14.82
N ASN A 137 -1.20 9.07 -14.84
CA ASN A 137 -0.42 8.61 -15.99
C ASN A 137 0.40 7.36 -15.62
N PRO A 138 -0.24 6.18 -15.47
CA PRO A 138 0.45 4.94 -15.13
C PRO A 138 1.45 4.52 -16.23
N ASN A 139 2.53 3.84 -15.84
CA ASN A 139 3.45 3.23 -16.80
C ASN A 139 2.98 1.87 -17.28
N PHE A 140 2.19 1.17 -16.46
CA PHE A 140 1.60 -0.11 -16.81
C PHE A 140 0.28 -0.29 -16.08
N VAL A 141 -0.55 -1.18 -16.62
CA VAL A 141 -1.84 -1.57 -16.03
C VAL A 141 -1.80 -3.08 -15.81
N VAL A 142 -2.31 -3.53 -14.66
CA VAL A 142 -2.51 -4.95 -14.35
C VAL A 142 -3.99 -5.28 -14.55
N ASP A 143 -4.27 -6.34 -15.30
CA ASP A 143 -5.62 -6.90 -15.40
C ASP A 143 -6.05 -7.45 -14.04
N VAL A 144 -7.17 -6.94 -13.53
CA VAL A 144 -7.77 -7.36 -12.26
C VAL A 144 -9.21 -7.85 -12.46
N THR A 145 -9.55 -8.26 -13.68
CA THR A 145 -10.86 -8.83 -14.01
C THR A 145 -11.18 -10.01 -13.08
N GLY A 146 -12.34 -9.96 -12.44
CA GLY A 146 -12.79 -10.95 -11.46
C GLY A 146 -12.42 -10.64 -10.00
N TYR A 147 -11.64 -9.58 -9.74
CA TYR A 147 -11.24 -9.15 -8.39
C TYR A 147 -11.87 -7.82 -7.93
N GLU A 148 -12.75 -7.24 -8.75
CA GLU A 148 -13.36 -5.93 -8.51
C GLU A 148 -14.15 -5.93 -7.21
N GLN A 149 -15.00 -6.93 -7.02
CA GLN A 149 -15.87 -7.00 -5.85
C GLN A 149 -15.04 -7.17 -4.57
N THR A 150 -14.01 -8.02 -4.60
CA THR A 150 -13.05 -8.18 -3.50
C THR A 150 -12.39 -6.84 -3.14
N LYS A 151 -11.95 -6.07 -4.13
CA LYS A 151 -11.39 -4.74 -3.88
C LYS A 151 -12.41 -3.81 -3.23
N ILE A 152 -13.63 -3.77 -3.75
CA ILE A 152 -14.69 -2.90 -3.21
C ILE A 152 -15.07 -3.29 -1.79
N ASP A 153 -15.20 -4.58 -1.49
CA ASP A 153 -15.53 -5.07 -0.16
C ASP A 153 -14.40 -4.78 0.83
N SER A 154 -13.14 -4.85 0.40
CA SER A 154 -12.00 -4.46 1.25
C SER A 154 -12.01 -2.97 1.62
N ILE A 155 -12.52 -2.10 0.75
CA ILE A 155 -12.68 -0.67 1.02
C ILE A 155 -13.88 -0.45 1.95
N ASN A 156 -15.00 -1.11 1.68
CA ASN A 156 -16.22 -1.01 2.50
C ASN A 156 -16.02 -1.57 3.92
N ALA A 157 -15.07 -2.48 4.13
CA ALA A 157 -14.67 -2.95 5.45
C ALA A 157 -14.22 -1.80 6.38
N TYR A 158 -13.70 -0.69 5.83
CA TYR A 158 -13.49 0.55 6.58
C TYR A 158 -14.78 1.35 6.70
N HIS A 159 -15.76 0.76 7.40
CA HIS A 159 -17.12 1.26 7.53
C HIS A 159 -17.17 2.72 8.03
N THR A 160 -16.32 3.06 9.00
CA THR A 160 -16.18 4.42 9.53
C THR A 160 -15.64 5.43 8.53
N GLN A 161 -15.01 5.00 7.42
CA GLN A 161 -14.39 5.88 6.44
C GLN A 161 -15.19 6.02 5.16
N PHE A 162 -15.76 4.91 4.65
CA PHE A 162 -16.40 4.90 3.34
C PHE A 162 -17.89 4.57 3.37
N VAL A 163 -18.44 4.16 4.51
CA VAL A 163 -19.87 3.83 4.64
C VAL A 163 -20.61 4.83 5.52
N LEU A 164 -20.13 5.11 6.73
CA LEU A 164 -20.74 6.11 7.62
C LEU A 164 -20.65 7.53 7.05
N PRO A 165 -19.47 8.03 6.62
CA PRO A 165 -19.34 9.41 6.19
C PRO A 165 -19.94 9.58 4.79
N GLU A 166 -21.07 10.28 4.71
CA GLU A 166 -21.81 10.46 3.45
C GLU A 166 -20.93 11.01 2.32
N LYS A 167 -20.05 11.97 2.64
CA LYS A 167 -19.14 12.60 1.68
C LYS A 167 -18.16 11.61 1.03
N ASN A 168 -17.80 10.53 1.73
CA ASN A 168 -16.79 9.58 1.29
C ASN A 168 -17.39 8.38 0.54
N ARG A 169 -18.70 8.16 0.60
CA ARG A 169 -19.37 7.02 -0.07
C ARG A 169 -19.09 7.00 -1.59
N LYS A 170 -19.04 8.16 -2.22
CA LYS A 170 -18.77 8.30 -3.67
C LYS A 170 -17.37 7.85 -4.08
N VAL A 171 -16.42 7.76 -3.14
CA VAL A 171 -15.07 7.27 -3.44
C VAL A 171 -15.12 5.85 -3.98
N VAL A 172 -16.02 5.00 -3.45
CA VAL A 172 -16.19 3.62 -3.91
C VAL A 172 -16.63 3.58 -5.38
N ASP A 173 -17.54 4.47 -5.79
CA ASP A 173 -17.99 4.57 -7.18
C ASP A 173 -16.87 5.08 -8.10
N TRP A 174 -16.04 6.03 -7.63
CA TRP A 174 -14.87 6.49 -8.37
C TRP A 174 -13.83 5.38 -8.56
N VAL A 175 -13.63 4.53 -7.55
CA VAL A 175 -12.75 3.36 -7.67
C VAL A 175 -13.27 2.40 -8.73
N ARG A 176 -14.58 2.07 -8.73
CA ARG A 176 -15.18 1.23 -9.78
C ARG A 176 -14.98 1.83 -11.17
N ALA A 177 -15.28 3.12 -11.33
CA ALA A 177 -15.09 3.80 -12.61
C ALA A 177 -13.62 3.80 -13.05
N SER A 178 -12.68 3.96 -12.13
CA SER A 178 -11.25 3.88 -12.41
C SER A 178 -10.82 2.49 -12.87
N LEU A 179 -11.36 1.43 -12.26
CA LEU A 179 -11.06 0.04 -12.66
C LEU A 179 -11.49 -0.20 -14.11
N THR A 180 -12.74 0.14 -14.44
CA THR A 180 -13.27 0.00 -15.81
C THR A 180 -12.48 0.84 -16.81
N TYR A 181 -12.17 2.09 -16.44
CA TYR A 181 -11.41 2.98 -17.32
C TYR A 181 -10.02 2.40 -17.64
N MET A 182 -9.28 1.95 -16.63
CA MET A 182 -7.94 1.39 -16.82
C MET A 182 -7.98 0.05 -17.56
N GLY A 183 -8.95 -0.84 -17.26
CA GLY A 183 -9.14 -2.09 -18.01
C GLY A 183 -9.36 -1.84 -19.50
N SER A 184 -10.17 -0.83 -19.84
CA SER A 184 -10.40 -0.45 -21.24
C SER A 184 -9.14 -0.01 -22.00
N ARG A 185 -8.05 0.36 -21.31
CA ARG A 185 -6.77 0.72 -21.94
C ARG A 185 -5.95 -0.48 -22.39
N ILE A 186 -6.24 -1.66 -21.83
CA ILE A 186 -5.55 -2.92 -22.12
C ILE A 186 -6.50 -4.02 -22.62
N GLY A 187 -7.73 -3.65 -23.00
CA GLY A 187 -8.71 -4.60 -23.57
C GLY A 187 -9.35 -5.56 -22.56
N THR A 188 -9.33 -5.26 -21.27
CA THR A 188 -9.91 -6.09 -20.19
C THR A 188 -11.11 -5.42 -19.53
N GLU A 189 -11.88 -6.17 -18.73
CA GLU A 189 -13.06 -5.62 -18.03
C GLU A 189 -12.64 -4.61 -16.95
N SER A 190 -11.55 -4.93 -16.23
CA SER A 190 -11.01 -4.09 -15.16
C SER A 190 -9.49 -4.08 -15.13
N GLY A 191 -8.92 -2.95 -14.73
CA GLY A 191 -7.47 -2.81 -14.60
C GLY A 191 -7.05 -1.87 -13.47
N GLU A 192 -5.85 -2.09 -12.94
CA GLU A 192 -5.19 -1.18 -12.00
C GLU A 192 -3.92 -0.60 -12.59
N GLY A 193 -3.84 0.74 -12.63
CA GLY A 193 -2.66 1.44 -13.12
C GLY A 193 -1.61 1.64 -12.04
N PHE A 194 -0.34 1.40 -12.40
CA PHE A 194 0.82 1.60 -11.53
C PHE A 194 1.90 2.41 -12.23
N TYR A 195 2.75 3.06 -11.44
CA TYR A 195 3.93 3.77 -11.93
C TYR A 195 5.20 3.11 -11.41
N THR A 196 6.31 3.30 -12.13
CA THR A 196 7.66 2.90 -11.75
C THR A 196 8.67 3.90 -12.30
N ARG A 197 9.71 4.22 -11.52
CA ARG A 197 10.85 5.01 -12.03
C ARG A 197 11.84 4.16 -12.83
N GLU A 198 11.72 2.85 -12.73
CA GLU A 198 12.59 1.87 -13.36
C GLU A 198 11.92 1.28 -14.62
N PRO A 199 12.68 1.02 -15.69
CA PRO A 199 12.12 0.42 -16.89
C PRO A 199 11.57 -0.98 -16.61
N ILE A 200 10.42 -1.31 -17.21
CA ILE A 200 9.87 -2.65 -17.20
C ILE A 200 10.46 -3.42 -18.38
N GLY A 201 11.17 -4.50 -18.07
CA GLY A 201 11.72 -5.40 -19.08
C GLY A 201 10.65 -6.36 -19.58
N LEU A 202 10.46 -6.42 -20.89
CA LEU A 202 9.66 -7.43 -21.57
C LEU A 202 10.59 -8.46 -22.22
N THR A 203 10.26 -9.75 -22.11
CA THR A 203 11.02 -10.83 -22.75
C THR A 203 10.48 -11.19 -24.14
N GLY A 204 9.35 -10.60 -24.55
CA GLY A 204 8.75 -10.73 -25.88
C GLY A 204 7.49 -9.86 -26.03
N PHE A 205 6.98 -9.73 -27.25
CA PHE A 205 5.78 -8.92 -27.54
C PHE A 205 4.46 -9.64 -27.25
N ASN A 206 4.46 -10.98 -27.17
CA ASN A 206 3.25 -11.76 -26.92
C ASN A 206 2.66 -11.56 -25.52
N SER A 207 3.40 -10.92 -24.61
CA SER A 207 2.95 -10.59 -23.26
C SER A 207 2.31 -9.20 -23.15
N LEU A 208 2.25 -8.44 -24.25
CA LEU A 208 1.46 -7.21 -24.30
C LEU A 208 -0.02 -7.61 -24.39
N ALA A 209 -0.81 -7.10 -23.45
CA ALA A 209 -2.27 -7.19 -23.47
C ALA A 209 -2.85 -6.29 -24.57
#